data_AF-A0A099XZD2-F1
#
_entry.id   AF-A0A099XZD2-F1
#
_cell.length_a   1.000
_cell.length_b   1.000
_cell.length_c   1.000
_cell.angle_alpha   90.00
_cell.angle_beta   90.00
_cell.angle_gamma   90.00
#
_symmetry.space_group_name_H-M   'P 1'
#
loop_
_entity.id
_entity.type
_entity.pdbx_description
1 polymer ?
#
loop_
_entity_poly.entity_id
_entity_poly.type
_entity_poly.pdbx_seq_one_letter_code
_entity_poly.pdbx_strand_id
1 'polypeptide(L)' 'MYVFQQDYIFNSPSAAAATILGRSTNGWTKWKDKEGKTLDELKRK' A
#
# COMPACT_ATOMS: atom_id res chain seq x y z
N MET A 1 -3.32 -13.46 14.77
CA MET A 1 -2.89 -12.92 13.47
C MET A 1 -4.13 -12.46 12.73
N TYR A 2 -4.16 -11.21 12.26
CA TYR A 2 -5.32 -10.68 11.53
C TYR A 2 -5.09 -10.80 10.03
N VAL A 3 -6.10 -11.24 9.30
CA VAL A 3 -6.07 -11.42 7.84
C VAL A 3 -7.38 -10.90 7.25
N PHE A 4 -7.33 -10.39 6.02
CA PHE A 4 -8.54 -10.05 5.29
C PHE A 4 -9.26 -11.34 4.87
N GLN A 5 -10.58 -11.38 5.07
CA GLN A 5 -11.41 -12.53 4.66
C GLN A 5 -11.88 -12.42 3.21
N GLN A 6 -11.73 -11.25 2.61
CA GLN A 6 -12.08 -10.95 1.23
C GLN A 6 -11.19 -9.83 0.71
N ASP A 7 -11.10 -9.70 -0.61
CA ASP A 7 -10.41 -8.57 -1.23
C ASP A 7 -11.12 -7.26 -0.87
N TYR A 8 -10.33 -6.22 -0.58
CA TYR A 8 -10.84 -4.91 -0.23
C TYR A 8 -10.12 -3.82 -1.03
N ILE A 9 -10.90 -2.99 -1.72
CA ILE A 9 -10.38 -1.87 -2.49
C ILE A 9 -10.36 -0.61 -1.62
N PHE A 10 -9.16 -0.12 -1.33
CA PHE A 10 -8.97 1.13 -0.60
C PHE A 10 -9.04 2.35 -1.55
N ASN A 11 -9.56 3.46 -1.03
CA ASN A 11 -9.62 4.74 -1.76
C ASN A 11 -8.24 5.37 -2.05
N SER A 12 -7.17 4.88 -1.41
CA SER A 12 -5.80 5.29 -1.74
C SER A 12 -4.78 4.24 -1.31
N PRO A 13 -3.58 4.22 -1.92
CA PRO A 13 -2.47 3.38 -1.47
C PRO A 13 -2.08 3.64 -0.02
N SER A 14 -2.19 4.88 0.46
CA SER A 14 -1.89 5.24 1.85
C SER A 14 -2.92 4.68 2.83
N ALA A 15 -4.21 4.67 2.48
CA ALA A 15 -5.25 4.06 3.31
C ALA A 15 -5.03 2.54 3.48
N ALA A 16 -4.64 1.86 2.39
CA ALA A 16 -4.25 0.44 2.46
C ALA A 16 -3.05 0.24 3.41
N ALA A 17 -1.99 1.03 3.24
CA ALA A 17 -0.78 0.91 4.05
C ALA A 17 -1.03 1.19 5.54
N ALA A 18 -1.83 2.22 5.85
CA ALA A 18 -2.17 2.57 7.22
C ALA A 18 -3.01 1.48 7.90
N THR A 19 -3.91 0.83 7.16
CA THR A 19 -4.73 -0.28 7.68
C THR A 19 -3.87 -1.50 8.02
N ILE A 20 -2.91 -1.84 7.17
CA ILE A 20 -1.99 -2.97 7.40
C ILE A 20 -1.01 -2.70 8.56
N LEU A 21 -0.45 -1.49 8.63
CA LEU A 21 0.63 -1.15 9.56
C LEU A 21 0.15 -0.55 10.88
N GLY A 22 -1.13 -0.21 10.99
CA GLY A 22 -1.72 0.41 12.19
C GLY A 22 -1.23 1.82 12.50
N ARG A 23 -0.66 2.53 11.51
CA ARG A 23 -0.16 3.91 11.67
C ARG A 23 -0.18 4.69 10.37
N SER A 24 -0.20 6.02 10.47
CA SER A 24 -0.05 6.93 9.33
C SER A 24 1.16 6.55 8.48
N THR A 25 0.90 6.23 7.21
CA THR A 25 1.92 5.72 6.29
C THR A 25 1.70 6.25 4.89
N ASN A 26 2.77 6.68 4.22
CA ASN A 26 2.74 7.02 2.81
C ASN A 26 2.78 5.75 1.95
N GLY A 27 1.64 5.38 1.35
CA GLY A 27 1.54 4.17 0.52
C GLY A 27 2.38 4.25 -0.75
N TRP A 28 2.58 5.44 -1.32
CA TRP A 28 3.28 5.63 -2.58
C TRP A 28 4.74 5.16 -2.54
N THR A 29 5.40 5.31 -1.38
CA THR A 29 6.81 4.93 -1.19
C THR A 29 6.99 3.58 -0.48
N LYS A 30 5.92 3.03 0.13
CA LYS A 30 5.96 1.76 0.87
C LYS A 30 5.59 0.56 0.03
N TRP A 31 4.62 0.69 -0.85
CA TRP A 31 4.30 -0.37 -1.80
C TRP A 31 5.40 -0.45 -2.86
N LYS A 32 5.97 -1.64 -3.02
CA LYS A 32 7.05 -1.91 -3.97
C LYS A 32 6.73 -3.14 -4.80
N ASP A 33 7.22 -3.14 -6.03
CA ASP A 33 7.19 -4.34 -6.86
C ASP A 33 8.34 -5.30 -6.49
N LYS A 34 8.49 -6.37 -7.27
CA LYS A 34 9.52 -7.39 -7.07
C LYS A 34 10.94 -6.85 -7.31
N GLU A 35 11.09 -5.82 -8.14
CA GLU A 35 12.36 -5.13 -8.38
C GLU A 35 12.67 -4.07 -7.31
N GLY A 36 11.75 -3.81 -6.39
CA GLY A 36 11.91 -2.84 -5.31
C GLY A 36 11.55 -1.39 -5.70
N LYS A 37 11.04 -1.17 -6.92
CA LYS A 37 10.51 0.13 -7.37
C LYS A 37 9.21 0.43 -6.65
N THR A 38 9.08 1.66 -6.21
CA THR A 38 7.91 2.13 -5.47
C THR A 38 6.69 2.32 -6.39
N LEU A 39 5.49 2.28 -5.81
CA LEU A 39 4.26 2.54 -6.55
C LEU A 39 4.24 3.93 -7.21
N ASP A 40 4.87 4.92 -6.56
CA ASP A 40 5.07 6.25 -7.13
C ASP A 40 5.85 6.20 -8.45
N GLU A 41 6.99 5.51 -8.46
CA GLU A 41 7.84 5.33 -9.65
C GLU A 41 7.13 4.62 -10.79
N LEU A 42 6.21 3.71 -10.48
CA LEU A 42 5.53 2.87 -11.47
C LEU A 42 4.26 3.50 -12.06
N LYS A 43 3.65 4.49 -11.39
CA LYS A 43 2.31 5.00 -11.74
C LYS A 43 2.21 6.50 -11.93
N ARG A 44 3.14 7.28 -11.38
CA ARG A 44 3.08 8.76 -11.39
C ARG A 44 4.23 9.41 -12.17
N LYS A 45 5.05 8.60 -12.84
CA LYS A 45 6.09 9.04 -13.78
C LYS A 45 5.67 8.76 -15.22
#